data_AF-A0A1E1W8U7-F1
#
_entry.id   AF-A0A1E1W8U7-F1
#
_cell.length_a   1.000
_cell.length_b   1.000
_cell.length_c   1.000
_cell.angle_alpha   90.00
_cell.angle_beta   90.00
_cell.angle_gamma   90.00
#
_symmetry.space_group_name_H-M   'P 1'
#
loop_
_entity.id
_entity.type
_entity.pdbx_description
1 polymer ?
#
loop_
_entity_poly.entity_id
_entity_poly.type
_entity_poly.pdbx_seq_one_letter_code
_entity_poly.pdbx_strand_id
1 'polypeptide(L)'
;LIRARVLAHRFRHLRGHIVSLQAAARGYLVRRSYGHKMWAIVKIQSHVRRLIAMRRYKRLKQETIAHNEALRLRRQEEQRLQHQGNTRAKEIAEQNYRERMYELERREAELALEEKRQLEAKRTLLQEAARKQDEPVVDSKLVEAMFDFLPDSSSEAPAPKDTSVFSDLPQLRADQQETVTPMQTTSEDEEDLSEYKFQKFAATYFQGNVTHQYSRKPLKHPLLPLHTQGDQLAAQALWITILRFTGDLPEPRYHTMDRDNTSVMSKVTATLGRNFIRSKEFQEAQMMGV
;
A
#
# COMPACT_ATOMS: atom_id res chain seq x y z
N LEU A 1 -14.97 -58.15 4.54
CA LEU A 1 -15.84 -57.34 3.65
C LEU A 1 -16.87 -56.47 4.40
N ILE A 2 -17.63 -56.99 5.37
CA ILE A 2 -18.68 -56.23 6.09
C ILE A 2 -18.13 -55.04 6.89
N ARG A 3 -17.06 -55.25 7.68
CA ARG A 3 -16.43 -54.18 8.49
C ARG A 3 -15.94 -52.99 7.64
N ALA A 4 -15.38 -53.26 6.46
CA ALA A 4 -14.95 -52.23 5.53
C ALA A 4 -16.13 -51.41 4.96
N ARG A 5 -17.26 -52.06 4.65
CA ARG A 5 -18.48 -51.37 4.19
C ARG A 5 -19.07 -50.47 5.28
N VAL A 6 -19.10 -50.92 6.53
CA VAL A 6 -19.57 -50.12 7.67
C VAL A 6 -18.67 -48.90 7.89
N LEU A 7 -17.34 -49.08 7.83
CA LEU A 7 -16.40 -47.97 7.98
C LEU A 7 -16.53 -46.94 6.85
N ALA A 8 -16.64 -47.39 5.60
CA ALA A 8 -16.85 -46.52 4.45
C ALA A 8 -18.18 -45.75 4.53
N HIS A 9 -19.25 -46.36 5.05
CA HIS A 9 -20.51 -45.66 5.28
C HIS A 9 -20.37 -44.57 6.35
N ARG A 10 -19.74 -44.88 7.50
CA ARG A 10 -19.51 -43.89 8.57
C ARG A 10 -18.64 -42.73 8.09
N PHE A 11 -17.59 -43.02 7.31
CA PHE A 11 -16.73 -42.00 6.72
C PHE A 11 -17.50 -41.09 5.75
N ARG A 12 -18.35 -41.65 4.87
CA ARG A 12 -19.17 -40.82 3.96
C ARG A 12 -20.13 -39.90 4.71
N HIS A 13 -20.73 -40.39 5.79
CA HIS A 13 -21.62 -39.58 6.63
C HIS A 13 -20.86 -38.44 7.32
N LEU A 14 -19.70 -38.74 7.92
CA LEU A 14 -18.83 -37.74 8.54
C LEU A 14 -18.33 -36.70 7.52
N ARG A 15 -17.89 -37.16 6.34
CA ARG A 15 -17.47 -36.27 5.25
C ARG A 15 -18.61 -35.34 4.81
N GLY A 16 -19.85 -35.84 4.74
CA GLY A 16 -21.03 -35.01 4.46
C GLY A 16 -21.17 -33.85 5.46
N HIS A 17 -21.12 -34.14 6.76
CA HIS A 17 -21.16 -33.11 7.80
C HIS A 17 -20.01 -32.10 7.71
N ILE A 18 -18.78 -32.58 7.48
CA ILE A 18 -17.60 -31.71 7.33
C ILE A 18 -17.76 -30.79 6.11
N VAL A 19 -18.24 -31.31 4.98
CA VAL A 19 -18.49 -30.49 3.78
C VAL A 19 -19.58 -29.44 4.05
N SER A 20 -20.67 -29.80 4.73
CA SER A 20 -21.70 -28.84 5.11
C SER A 20 -21.17 -27.75 6.04
N LEU A 21 -20.33 -28.11 7.02
CA LEU A 21 -19.67 -27.15 7.91
C LEU A 21 -18.72 -26.23 7.15
N GLN A 22 -17.90 -26.78 6.24
CA GLN A 22 -16.99 -26.01 5.39
C GLN A 22 -17.76 -25.04 4.49
N ALA A 23 -18.87 -25.47 3.90
CA ALA A 23 -19.72 -24.61 3.09
C ALA A 23 -20.32 -23.47 3.93
N ALA A 24 -20.82 -23.75 5.14
CA ALA A 24 -21.33 -22.74 6.05
C ALA A 24 -20.24 -21.72 6.47
N ALA A 25 -19.05 -22.20 6.82
CA ALA A 25 -17.91 -21.36 7.23
C ALA A 25 -17.43 -20.47 6.07
N ARG A 26 -17.20 -21.04 4.88
CA ARG A 26 -16.81 -20.27 3.68
C ARG A 26 -17.88 -19.23 3.33
N GLY A 27 -19.15 -19.62 3.35
CA GLY A 27 -20.27 -18.71 3.11
C GLY A 27 -20.33 -17.56 4.12
N TYR A 28 -20.08 -17.84 5.40
CA TYR A 28 -20.01 -16.82 6.45
C TYR A 28 -18.84 -15.84 6.20
N LEU A 29 -17.64 -16.33 5.87
CA LEU A 29 -16.48 -15.49 5.59
C LEU A 29 -16.71 -14.55 4.41
N VAL A 30 -17.30 -15.05 3.32
CA VAL A 30 -17.64 -14.23 2.14
C VAL A 30 -18.64 -13.13 2.51
N ARG A 31 -19.72 -13.46 3.23
CA ARG A 31 -20.71 -12.47 3.66
C ARG A 31 -20.12 -11.43 4.61
N ARG A 32 -19.24 -11.84 5.52
CA ARG A 32 -18.54 -10.94 6.43
C ARG A 32 -17.64 -9.96 5.66
N SER A 33 -16.85 -10.46 4.71
CA SER A 33 -15.99 -9.62 3.85
C SER A 33 -16.81 -8.65 3.02
N TYR A 34 -17.87 -9.12 2.37
CA TYR A 34 -18.78 -8.28 1.60
C TYR A 34 -19.44 -7.20 2.48
N GLY A 35 -19.93 -7.56 3.66
CA GLY A 35 -20.53 -6.61 4.60
C GLY A 35 -19.56 -5.51 5.02
N HIS A 36 -18.29 -5.86 5.27
CA HIS A 36 -17.26 -4.87 5.60
C HIS A 36 -16.96 -3.93 4.43
N LYS A 37 -16.81 -4.47 3.21
CA LYS A 37 -16.63 -3.68 1.98
C LYS A 37 -17.82 -2.73 1.75
N MET A 38 -19.05 -3.23 1.89
CA MET A 38 -20.25 -2.42 1.73
C MET A 38 -20.37 -1.31 2.78
N TRP A 39 -20.04 -1.60 4.03
CA TRP A 39 -20.00 -0.58 5.09
C TRP A 39 -19.01 0.53 4.74
N ALA A 40 -17.81 0.17 4.28
CA ALA A 40 -16.80 1.14 3.86
C ALA A 40 -17.28 1.99 2.68
N ILE A 41 -17.87 1.37 1.66
CA ILE A 41 -18.45 2.06 0.49
C ILE A 41 -19.51 3.07 0.94
N VAL A 42 -20.46 2.66 1.78
CA VAL A 42 -21.54 3.55 2.27
C VAL A 42 -20.94 4.73 3.05
N LYS A 43 -19.92 4.49 3.87
CA LYS A 43 -19.22 5.55 4.60
C LYS A 43 -18.52 6.53 3.65
N ILE A 44 -17.77 6.05 2.68
CA ILE A 44 -17.10 6.90 1.69
C ILE A 44 -18.13 7.72 0.92
N GLN A 45 -19.20 7.09 0.43
CA GLN A 45 -20.27 7.77 -0.29
C GLN A 45 -20.93 8.88 0.55
N SER A 46 -21.16 8.67 1.85
CA SER A 46 -21.70 9.73 2.72
C SER A 46 -20.78 10.94 2.81
N HIS A 47 -19.45 10.74 2.87
CA HIS A 47 -18.47 11.82 2.91
C HIS A 47 -18.42 12.56 1.58
N VAL A 48 -18.46 11.83 0.46
CA VAL A 48 -18.50 12.43 -0.88
C VAL A 48 -19.75 13.27 -1.08
N ARG A 49 -20.94 12.76 -0.71
CA ARG A 49 -22.19 13.54 -0.77
C ARG A 49 -22.11 14.83 0.08
N ARG A 50 -21.54 14.73 1.28
CA ARG A 50 -21.31 15.89 2.15
C ARG A 50 -20.35 16.89 1.50
N LEU A 51 -19.23 16.44 0.91
CA LEU A 51 -18.27 17.31 0.24
C LEU A 51 -18.91 18.07 -0.93
N ILE A 52 -19.71 17.39 -1.75
CA ILE A 52 -20.45 18.01 -2.86
C ILE A 52 -21.42 19.07 -2.33
N ALA A 53 -22.21 18.73 -1.29
CA ALA A 53 -23.14 19.67 -0.67
C ALA A 53 -22.43 20.89 -0.07
N MET A 54 -21.31 20.69 0.62
CA MET A 54 -20.51 21.78 1.20
C MET A 54 -19.91 22.70 0.12
N ARG A 55 -19.41 22.15 -1.00
CA ARG A 55 -18.93 22.97 -2.12
C ARG A 55 -20.06 23.82 -2.71
N ARG A 56 -21.23 23.21 -2.95
CA ARG A 56 -22.41 23.94 -3.45
C ARG A 56 -22.83 25.05 -2.49
N TYR A 57 -22.87 24.77 -1.20
CA TYR A 57 -23.22 25.75 -0.17
C TYR A 57 -22.22 26.92 -0.15
N LYS A 58 -20.91 26.63 -0.15
CA LYS A 58 -19.87 27.66 -0.16
C LYS A 58 -19.98 28.57 -1.38
N ARG A 59 -20.17 27.99 -2.57
CA ARG A 59 -20.37 28.75 -3.82
C ARG A 59 -21.58 29.67 -3.73
N LEU A 60 -22.75 29.13 -3.37
CA LEU A 60 -23.98 29.93 -3.25
C LEU A 60 -23.86 31.03 -2.19
N LYS A 61 -23.17 30.74 -1.08
CA LYS A 61 -22.90 31.73 -0.04
C LYS A 61 -22.00 32.86 -0.55
N GLN A 62 -20.93 32.54 -1.29
CA GLN A 62 -20.04 33.53 -1.89
C GLN A 62 -20.77 34.42 -2.90
N GLU A 63 -21.56 33.81 -3.80
CA GLU A 63 -22.40 34.52 -4.77
C GLU A 63 -23.39 35.47 -4.07
N THR A 64 -24.05 34.99 -3.00
CA THR A 64 -24.96 35.80 -2.19
C THR A 64 -24.23 36.97 -1.51
N ILE A 65 -23.02 36.75 -0.98
CA ILE A 65 -22.22 37.82 -0.36
C ILE A 65 -21.82 38.86 -1.40
N ALA A 66 -21.28 38.43 -2.54
CA ALA A 66 -20.86 39.32 -3.62
C ALA A 66 -22.03 40.13 -4.19
N HIS A 67 -23.18 39.51 -4.38
CA HIS A 67 -24.40 40.18 -4.83
C HIS A 67 -24.88 41.24 -3.83
N ASN A 68 -24.91 40.92 -2.54
CA ASN A 68 -25.29 41.87 -1.50
C ASN A 68 -24.30 43.03 -1.38
N GLU A 69 -23.00 42.76 -1.55
CA GLU A 69 -21.96 43.79 -1.57
C GLU A 69 -22.12 44.73 -2.77
N ALA A 70 -22.35 44.18 -3.98
CA ALA A 70 -22.61 44.97 -5.18
C ALA A 70 -23.86 45.86 -5.01
N LEU A 71 -24.94 45.32 -4.42
CA LEU A 71 -26.14 46.11 -4.10
C LEU A 71 -25.86 47.21 -3.07
N ARG A 72 -25.03 46.94 -2.06
CA ARG A 72 -24.62 47.94 -1.05
C ARG A 72 -23.83 49.07 -1.70
N LEU A 73 -22.87 48.75 -2.56
CA LEU A 73 -22.07 49.73 -3.30
C LEU A 73 -22.92 50.58 -4.22
N ARG A 74 -23.88 49.97 -4.94
CA ARG A 74 -24.85 50.69 -5.76
C ARG A 74 -25.60 51.75 -4.95
N ARG A 75 -26.12 51.39 -3.77
CA ARG A 75 -26.86 52.34 -2.91
C ARG A 75 -25.96 53.47 -2.42
N GLN A 76 -24.73 53.17 -2.03
CA GLN A 76 -23.77 54.18 -1.57
C GLN A 76 -23.38 55.16 -2.70
N GLU A 77 -23.14 54.65 -3.91
CA GLU A 77 -22.85 55.49 -5.09
C GLU A 77 -24.02 56.37 -5.47
N GLU A 78 -25.24 55.81 -5.49
CA GLU A 78 -26.45 56.58 -5.77
C GLU A 78 -26.62 57.73 -4.78
N GLN A 79 -26.48 57.47 -3.47
CA GLN A 79 -26.54 58.51 -2.43
C GLN A 79 -25.45 59.57 -2.60
N ARG A 80 -24.22 59.15 -2.90
CA ARG A 80 -23.10 60.08 -3.09
C ARG A 80 -23.33 61.01 -4.28
N LEU A 81 -23.81 60.46 -5.40
CA LEU A 81 -24.09 61.22 -6.61
C LEU A 81 -25.33 62.13 -6.46
N GLN A 82 -26.34 61.69 -5.70
CA GLN A 82 -27.49 62.53 -5.34
C GLN A 82 -27.07 63.73 -4.47
N HIS A 83 -26.22 63.51 -3.45
CA HIS A 83 -25.68 64.61 -2.64
C HIS A 83 -24.83 65.61 -3.44
N GLN A 84 -24.22 65.17 -4.54
CA GLN A 84 -23.47 66.04 -5.47
C GLN A 84 -24.37 66.79 -6.47
N GLY A 85 -25.70 66.64 -6.39
CA GLY A 85 -26.65 67.32 -7.27
C GLY A 85 -26.78 66.72 -8.66
N ASN A 86 -26.32 65.47 -8.88
CA ASN A 86 -26.38 64.82 -10.18
C ASN A 86 -27.77 64.24 -10.46
N THR A 87 -28.47 64.77 -11.47
CA THR A 87 -29.81 64.33 -11.86
C THR A 87 -29.86 62.90 -12.41
N ARG A 88 -28.73 62.37 -12.90
CA ARG A 88 -28.56 61.00 -13.42
C ARG A 88 -27.92 60.03 -12.42
N ALA A 89 -27.87 60.37 -11.13
CA ALA A 89 -27.24 59.55 -10.09
C ALA A 89 -27.66 58.07 -10.10
N LYS A 90 -28.95 57.80 -10.32
CA LYS A 90 -29.51 56.44 -10.35
C LYS A 90 -29.06 55.63 -11.57
N GLU A 91 -29.01 56.26 -12.74
CA GLU A 91 -28.57 55.62 -13.99
C GLU A 91 -27.08 55.24 -13.92
N ILE A 92 -26.24 56.15 -13.42
CA ILE A 92 -24.79 55.93 -13.28
C ILE A 92 -24.51 54.80 -12.27
N ALA A 93 -25.15 54.83 -11.09
CA ALA A 93 -24.99 53.77 -10.10
C ALA A 93 -25.47 52.40 -10.61
N GLU A 94 -26.51 52.39 -11.45
CA GLU A 94 -27.01 51.17 -12.07
C GLU A 94 -26.08 50.64 -13.17
N GLN A 95 -25.47 51.51 -13.98
CA GLN A 95 -24.45 51.11 -14.96
C GLN A 95 -23.23 50.49 -14.26
N ASN A 96 -22.68 51.15 -13.24
CA ASN A 96 -21.55 50.64 -12.45
C ASN A 96 -21.89 49.30 -11.76
N TYR A 97 -23.13 49.14 -11.30
CA TYR A 97 -23.60 47.87 -10.75
C TYR A 97 -23.62 46.75 -11.80
N ARG A 98 -24.16 47.03 -13.00
CA ARG A 98 -24.20 46.06 -14.10
C ARG A 98 -22.81 45.64 -14.54
N GLU A 99 -21.88 46.59 -14.64
CA GLU A 99 -20.48 46.33 -14.98
C GLU A 99 -19.81 45.44 -13.93
N ARG A 100 -19.96 45.75 -12.64
CA ARG A 100 -19.44 44.91 -11.54
C ARG A 100 -20.01 43.48 -11.55
N MET A 101 -21.31 43.33 -11.82
CA MET A 101 -21.92 42.00 -11.92
C MET A 101 -21.38 41.22 -13.13
N TYR A 102 -21.20 41.88 -14.28
CA TYR A 102 -20.63 41.27 -15.48
C TYR A 102 -19.17 40.83 -15.26
N GLU A 103 -18.36 41.64 -14.58
CA GLU A 103 -16.99 41.27 -14.23
C GLU A 103 -16.92 40.06 -13.30
N LEU A 104 -17.81 40.00 -12.30
CA LEU A 104 -17.91 38.86 -11.38
C LEU A 104 -18.28 37.58 -12.14
N GLU A 105 -19.29 37.63 -13.01
CA GLU A 105 -19.71 36.50 -13.84
C GLU A 105 -18.59 36.04 -14.79
N ARG A 106 -17.85 36.97 -15.40
CA ARG A 106 -16.71 36.65 -16.27
C ARG A 106 -15.60 35.93 -15.51
N ARG A 107 -15.23 36.42 -14.32
CA ARG A 107 -14.21 35.78 -13.46
C ARG A 107 -14.64 34.38 -13.03
N GLU A 108 -15.91 34.20 -12.67
CA GLU A 108 -16.42 32.87 -12.32
C GLU A 108 -16.38 31.90 -13.51
N ALA A 109 -16.72 32.37 -14.72
CA ALA A 109 -16.65 31.57 -15.94
C ALA A 109 -15.22 31.15 -16.29
N GLU A 110 -14.24 32.05 -16.14
CA GLU A 110 -12.82 31.78 -16.34
C GLU A 110 -12.32 30.68 -15.38
N LEU A 111 -12.61 30.82 -14.07
CA LEU A 111 -12.25 29.82 -13.06
C LEU A 111 -12.91 28.46 -13.32
N ALA A 112 -14.19 28.44 -13.73
CA ALA A 112 -14.89 27.21 -14.05
C ALA A 112 -14.27 26.47 -15.26
N LEU A 113 -13.78 27.22 -16.26
CA LEU A 113 -13.08 26.65 -17.41
C LEU A 113 -11.73 26.06 -17.00
N GLU A 114 -10.99 26.73 -16.12
CA GLU A 114 -9.73 26.21 -15.57
C GLU A 114 -9.93 24.94 -14.74
N GLU A 115 -10.92 24.92 -13.84
CA GLU A 115 -11.27 23.72 -13.09
C GLU A 115 -11.62 22.55 -14.01
N LYS A 116 -12.39 22.81 -15.08
CA LYS A 116 -12.74 21.80 -16.09
C LYS A 116 -11.50 21.27 -16.81
N ARG A 117 -10.59 22.14 -17.25
CA ARG A 117 -9.32 21.75 -17.88
C ARG A 117 -8.46 20.91 -16.95
N GLN A 118 -8.34 21.30 -15.69
CA GLN A 118 -7.58 20.53 -14.69
C GLN A 118 -8.21 19.16 -14.43
N LEU A 119 -9.54 19.07 -14.40
CA LEU A 119 -10.25 17.80 -14.24
C LEU A 119 -10.03 16.88 -15.44
N GLU A 120 -10.10 17.42 -16.66
CA GLU A 120 -9.82 16.69 -17.90
C GLU A 120 -8.37 16.22 -17.98
N ALA A 121 -7.41 17.07 -17.59
CA ALA A 121 -5.99 16.70 -17.49
C ALA A 121 -5.75 15.58 -16.47
N LYS A 122 -6.37 15.67 -15.29
CA LYS A 122 -6.27 14.60 -14.27
C LYS A 122 -6.92 13.30 -14.75
N ARG A 123 -8.05 13.40 -15.46
CA ARG A 123 -8.75 12.24 -16.02
C ARG A 123 -7.92 11.54 -17.09
N THR A 124 -7.32 12.31 -18.01
CA THR A 124 -6.45 11.78 -19.06
C THR A 124 -5.20 11.14 -18.48
N LEU A 125 -4.55 11.76 -17.49
CA LEU A 125 -3.41 11.19 -16.77
C LEU A 125 -3.76 9.84 -16.12
N LEU A 126 -4.90 9.74 -15.43
CA LEU A 126 -5.36 8.48 -14.83
C LEU A 126 -5.65 7.41 -15.88
N GLN A 127 -6.22 7.79 -17.02
CA GLN A 127 -6.51 6.87 -18.11
C GLN A 127 -5.24 6.38 -18.82
N GLU A 128 -4.24 7.25 -19.00
CA GLU A 128 -2.94 6.88 -19.55
C GLU A 128 -2.18 5.95 -18.60
N ALA A 129 -2.20 6.25 -17.30
CA ALA A 129 -1.62 5.38 -16.28
C ALA A 129 -2.27 3.98 -16.28
N ALA A 130 -3.60 3.91 -16.41
CA ALA A 130 -4.30 2.62 -16.55
C ALA A 130 -3.90 1.87 -17.82
N ARG A 131 -3.80 2.56 -18.97
CA ARG A 131 -3.38 1.94 -20.24
C ARG A 131 -1.95 1.44 -20.22
N LYS A 132 -1.03 2.12 -19.53
CA LYS A 132 0.36 1.66 -19.35
C LYS A 132 0.45 0.41 -18.47
N GLN A 133 -0.48 0.22 -17.52
CA GLN A 133 -0.54 -1.01 -16.74
C GLN A 133 -1.11 -2.19 -17.54
N ASP A 134 -2.04 -1.93 -18.47
CA ASP A 134 -2.65 -2.95 -19.33
C ASP A 134 -1.87 -3.22 -20.65
N GLU A 135 -0.73 -2.54 -20.88
CA GLU A 135 0.09 -2.75 -22.09
C GLU A 135 0.87 -4.06 -21.93
N PRO A 136 0.67 -5.07 -22.81
CA PRO A 136 1.43 -6.32 -22.75
C PRO A 136 2.91 -6.00 -22.95
N VAL A 137 3.75 -6.46 -22.03
CA VAL A 137 5.19 -6.23 -22.06
C VAL A 137 5.75 -6.90 -23.32
N VAL A 138 6.19 -6.09 -24.28
CA VAL A 138 6.87 -6.56 -25.50
C VAL A 138 8.35 -6.72 -25.16
N ASP A 139 8.87 -7.95 -25.25
CA ASP A 139 10.26 -8.29 -24.92
C ASP A 139 11.29 -7.36 -25.59
N SER A 140 11.06 -6.95 -26.83
CA SER A 140 11.93 -6.00 -27.54
C SER A 140 12.04 -4.63 -26.85
N LYS A 141 10.95 -4.12 -26.25
CA LYS A 141 10.95 -2.85 -25.51
C LYS A 141 11.62 -3.00 -24.14
N LEU A 142 11.48 -4.16 -23.49
CA LEU A 142 12.13 -4.44 -22.21
C LEU A 142 13.65 -4.54 -22.38
N VAL A 143 14.10 -5.22 -23.44
CA VAL A 143 15.52 -5.33 -23.79
C VAL A 143 16.08 -3.94 -24.12
N GLU A 144 15.41 -3.15 -24.95
CA GLU A 144 15.87 -1.79 -25.28
C GLU A 144 15.96 -0.89 -24.03
N ALA A 145 15.00 -0.95 -23.11
CA ALA A 145 15.05 -0.21 -21.84
C ALA A 145 16.12 -0.74 -20.85
N MET A 146 16.45 -2.04 -20.88
CA MET A 146 17.54 -2.63 -20.06
C MET A 146 18.93 -2.39 -20.67
N PHE A 147 19.02 -2.17 -21.98
CA PHE A 147 20.27 -2.01 -22.72
C PHE A 147 20.52 -0.59 -23.24
N ASP A 148 19.66 0.39 -22.93
CA ASP A 148 19.89 1.84 -23.16
C ASP A 148 21.12 2.38 -22.40
N PHE A 149 21.67 1.59 -21.48
CA PHE A 149 22.94 1.85 -20.80
C PHE A 149 24.18 1.51 -21.65
N LEU A 150 24.04 0.66 -22.69
CA LEU A 150 25.19 0.31 -23.52
C LEU A 150 25.44 1.41 -24.55
N PRO A 151 26.67 1.97 -24.62
CA PRO A 151 27.04 2.83 -25.73
C PRO A 151 26.86 2.06 -27.04
N ASP A 152 26.18 2.69 -27.98
CA ASP A 152 26.00 2.18 -29.34
C ASP A 152 27.39 1.78 -29.86
N SER A 153 27.54 0.55 -30.35
CA SER A 153 28.85 -0.10 -30.61
C SER A 153 29.62 0.49 -31.81
N SER A 154 29.44 1.78 -32.09
CA SER A 154 30.01 2.49 -33.22
C SER A 154 30.86 3.72 -32.87
N SER A 155 31.25 3.94 -31.61
CA SER A 155 32.22 5.02 -31.32
C SER A 155 33.19 4.70 -30.19
N GLU A 156 34.48 4.94 -30.49
CA GLU A 156 35.63 4.87 -29.59
C GLU A 156 35.42 5.70 -28.31
N ALA A 157 35.95 5.17 -27.20
CA ALA A 157 35.96 5.78 -25.87
C ALA A 157 36.67 7.16 -25.87
N PRO A 158 36.42 8.07 -24.89
CA PRO A 158 36.96 7.84 -23.54
C PRO A 158 36.20 8.44 -22.33
N ALA A 159 36.61 7.94 -21.15
CA ALA A 159 36.69 8.55 -19.81
C ALA A 159 35.64 8.16 -18.74
N PRO A 160 36.09 7.90 -17.48
CA PRO A 160 35.25 7.44 -16.40
C PRO A 160 34.49 8.63 -15.82
N LYS A 161 33.15 8.54 -15.80
CA LYS A 161 32.31 9.41 -15.00
C LYS A 161 31.62 8.56 -13.95
N ASP A 162 31.67 9.10 -12.74
CA ASP A 162 31.24 8.50 -11.50
C ASP A 162 29.90 7.78 -11.62
N THR A 163 29.85 6.55 -11.12
CA THR A 163 28.63 5.75 -10.98
C THR A 163 27.70 6.43 -9.96
N SER A 164 26.93 7.43 -10.37
CA SER A 164 25.80 7.95 -9.59
C SER A 164 24.59 7.04 -9.77
N VAL A 165 24.68 5.81 -9.24
CA VAL A 165 23.64 4.76 -9.31
C VAL A 165 22.50 5.00 -8.30
N PHE A 166 22.37 6.22 -7.76
CA PHE A 166 21.44 6.48 -6.64
C PHE A 166 20.73 7.84 -6.70
N SER A 167 20.54 8.40 -7.89
CA SER A 167 19.78 9.66 -8.05
C SER A 167 18.26 9.47 -8.08
N ASP A 168 17.76 8.23 -8.20
CA ASP A 168 16.33 7.92 -8.38
C ASP A 168 15.66 7.24 -7.18
N LEU A 169 16.21 7.35 -5.97
CA LEU A 169 15.41 7.03 -4.79
C LEU A 169 14.50 8.22 -4.44
N PRO A 170 13.16 8.04 -4.40
CA PRO A 170 12.27 9.08 -3.94
C PRO A 170 12.61 9.42 -2.48
N GLN A 171 13.12 10.63 -2.27
CA GLN A 171 13.13 11.25 -0.95
C GLN A 171 11.67 11.29 -0.48
N LEU A 172 11.36 10.54 0.59
CA LEU A 172 10.09 10.67 1.31
C LEU A 172 9.97 12.13 1.78
N ARG A 173 9.32 12.96 0.98
CA ARG A 173 8.73 14.19 1.47
C ARG A 173 7.53 13.80 2.31
N ALA A 174 7.68 13.97 3.61
CA ALA A 174 6.59 13.98 4.56
C ALA A 174 5.63 15.11 4.19
N ASP A 175 4.59 14.78 3.43
CA ASP A 175 3.27 15.40 3.46
C ASP A 175 2.47 14.88 2.26
N GLN A 176 1.60 13.89 2.49
CA GLN A 176 0.22 13.92 2.00
C GLN A 176 -0.60 12.72 2.48
N GLN A 177 -1.85 13.04 2.81
CA GLN A 177 -2.88 12.21 3.37
C GLN A 177 -3.12 10.89 2.64
N GLU A 178 -3.28 9.84 3.46
CA GLU A 178 -3.77 8.51 3.12
C GLU A 178 -4.95 8.56 2.13
N THR A 179 -4.68 8.20 0.88
CA THR A 179 -5.71 7.75 -0.06
C THR A 179 -5.59 6.24 -0.15
N VAL A 180 -6.43 5.56 0.62
CA VAL A 180 -6.59 4.10 0.60
C VAL A 180 -7.11 3.72 -0.80
N THR A 181 -6.20 3.37 -1.70
CA THR A 181 -6.53 2.79 -3.00
C THR A 181 -7.02 1.36 -2.76
N PRO A 182 -8.19 0.96 -3.28
CA PRO A 182 -8.61 -0.43 -3.20
C PRO A 182 -7.66 -1.23 -4.10
N MET A 183 -6.93 -2.16 -3.50
CA MET A 183 -6.09 -3.13 -4.21
C MET A 183 -6.97 -3.87 -5.21
N GLN A 184 -6.90 -3.46 -6.48
CA GLN A 184 -7.49 -4.19 -7.59
C GLN A 184 -6.64 -5.45 -7.74
N THR A 185 -7.28 -6.59 -7.54
CA THR A 185 -6.75 -7.89 -7.96
C THR A 185 -6.65 -7.83 -9.48
N THR A 186 -5.48 -7.49 -9.99
CA THR A 186 -5.10 -7.72 -11.38
C THR A 186 -5.38 -9.19 -11.67
N SER A 187 -6.04 -9.47 -12.79
CA SER A 187 -6.09 -10.82 -13.34
C SER A 187 -4.65 -11.29 -13.47
N GLU A 188 -4.28 -12.26 -12.65
CA GLU A 188 -2.99 -12.92 -12.68
C GLU A 188 -2.90 -13.58 -14.07
N ASP A 189 -2.16 -12.97 -15.00
CA ASP A 189 -1.38 -13.78 -15.93
C ASP A 189 -0.54 -14.65 -15.01
N GLU A 190 -1.00 -15.88 -14.74
CA GLU A 190 -0.30 -16.84 -13.90
C GLU A 190 1.03 -17.11 -14.58
N GLU A 191 2.07 -16.37 -14.18
CA GLU A 191 3.45 -16.66 -14.54
C GLU A 191 3.66 -18.16 -14.34
N ASP A 192 4.21 -18.84 -15.34
CA ASP A 192 4.44 -20.27 -15.24
C ASP A 192 5.55 -20.55 -14.21
N LEU A 193 5.13 -20.76 -12.96
CA LEU A 193 6.02 -21.07 -11.85
C LEU A 193 6.35 -22.57 -11.76
N SER A 194 5.90 -23.40 -12.72
CA SER A 194 6.06 -24.86 -12.67
C SER A 194 7.53 -25.31 -12.68
N GLU A 195 8.42 -24.48 -13.21
CA GLU A 195 9.86 -24.72 -13.22
C GLU A 195 10.55 -24.40 -11.88
N TYR A 196 9.96 -23.50 -11.07
CA TYR A 196 10.49 -23.01 -9.79
C TYR A 196 10.13 -23.94 -8.62
N LYS A 197 10.62 -25.17 -8.70
CA LYS A 197 10.40 -26.18 -7.65
C LYS A 197 11.32 -25.92 -6.45
N PHE A 198 10.78 -25.88 -5.24
CA PHE A 198 11.55 -25.73 -4.00
C PHE A 198 12.68 -26.78 -3.86
N GLN A 199 12.45 -28.00 -4.33
CA GLN A 199 13.49 -29.05 -4.34
C GLN A 199 14.74 -28.65 -5.14
N LYS A 200 14.58 -27.94 -6.27
CA LYS A 200 15.72 -27.44 -7.05
C LYS A 200 16.49 -26.40 -6.24
N PHE A 201 15.79 -25.44 -5.63
CA PHE A 201 16.41 -24.43 -4.78
C PHE A 201 17.19 -25.05 -3.61
N ALA A 202 16.57 -25.97 -2.88
CA ALA A 202 17.20 -26.64 -1.75
C ALA A 202 18.44 -27.46 -2.18
N ALA A 203 18.36 -28.18 -3.30
CA ALA A 203 19.51 -28.95 -3.81
C ALA A 203 20.69 -28.04 -4.22
N THR A 204 20.40 -26.84 -4.72
CA THR A 204 21.43 -25.89 -5.17
C THR A 204 22.06 -25.12 -4.00
N TYR A 205 21.26 -24.70 -3.01
CA TYR A 205 21.69 -23.72 -2.02
C TYR A 205 21.77 -24.23 -0.58
N PHE A 206 21.19 -25.40 -0.26
CA PHE A 206 21.27 -25.89 1.12
C PHE A 206 22.66 -26.38 1.48
N GLN A 207 23.15 -25.98 2.65
CA GLN A 207 24.40 -26.48 3.21
C GLN A 207 24.17 -27.68 4.16
N GLY A 208 25.24 -28.43 4.45
CA GLY A 208 25.23 -29.48 5.47
C GLY A 208 24.47 -30.76 5.10
N ASN A 209 24.31 -31.07 3.80
CA ASN A 209 23.56 -32.23 3.30
C ASN A 209 22.12 -32.33 3.82
N VAL A 210 21.51 -31.18 4.16
CA VAL A 210 20.13 -31.13 4.64
C VAL A 210 19.17 -31.20 3.45
N THR A 211 18.16 -32.07 3.54
CA THR A 211 17.16 -32.23 2.49
C THR A 211 16.02 -31.21 2.62
N HIS A 212 15.32 -30.92 1.52
CA HIS A 212 14.08 -30.13 1.51
C HIS A 212 12.91 -30.78 2.27
N GLN A 213 13.06 -32.04 2.68
CA GLN A 213 12.01 -32.80 3.36
C GLN A 213 11.92 -32.46 4.84
N TYR A 214 10.78 -32.81 5.40
CA TYR A 214 10.47 -32.65 6.81
C TYR A 214 11.49 -33.35 7.72
N SER A 215 11.92 -32.65 8.78
CA SER A 215 12.86 -33.17 9.77
C SER A 215 12.56 -32.59 11.15
N ARG A 216 12.62 -33.44 12.18
CA ARG A 216 12.50 -33.05 13.60
C ARG A 216 13.85 -32.77 14.26
N LYS A 217 14.94 -32.95 13.52
CA LYS A 217 16.29 -32.82 14.08
C LYS A 217 16.68 -31.34 14.15
N PRO A 218 17.29 -30.88 15.26
CA PRO A 218 17.95 -29.58 15.29
C PRO A 218 19.00 -29.45 14.19
N LEU A 219 19.17 -28.23 13.68
CA LEU A 219 20.14 -27.93 12.63
C LEU A 219 21.49 -27.56 13.24
N LYS A 220 22.55 -28.26 12.81
CA LYS A 220 23.95 -27.95 13.19
C LYS A 220 24.50 -26.71 12.49
N HIS A 221 23.94 -26.37 11.33
CA HIS A 221 24.24 -25.17 10.56
C HIS A 221 22.94 -24.66 9.91
N PRO A 222 22.80 -23.35 9.66
CA PRO A 222 21.63 -22.81 8.96
C PRO A 222 21.41 -23.49 7.61
N LEU A 223 20.20 -23.44 7.06
CA LEU A 223 19.93 -24.05 5.74
C LEU A 223 20.74 -23.35 4.62
N LEU A 224 20.94 -22.04 4.71
CA LEU A 224 21.67 -21.25 3.73
C LEU A 224 22.96 -20.67 4.33
N PRO A 225 23.99 -20.38 3.52
CA PRO A 225 25.18 -19.69 4.00
C PRO A 225 24.84 -18.28 4.47
N LEU A 226 25.18 -17.96 5.72
CA LEU A 226 25.00 -16.64 6.32
C LEU A 226 26.36 -16.05 6.71
N HIS A 227 26.54 -14.75 6.44
CA HIS A 227 27.84 -14.08 6.57
C HIS A 227 28.26 -13.81 8.01
N THR A 228 27.32 -13.56 8.93
CA THR A 228 27.64 -13.24 10.32
C THR A 228 27.36 -14.42 11.23
N GLN A 229 28.23 -14.63 12.23
CA GLN A 229 28.03 -15.67 13.24
C GLN A 229 26.73 -15.47 14.04
N GLY A 230 26.33 -14.21 14.25
CA GLY A 230 25.07 -13.85 14.90
C GLY A 230 23.85 -14.36 14.11
N ASP A 231 23.85 -14.16 12.79
CA ASP A 231 22.76 -14.63 11.93
C ASP A 231 22.71 -16.16 11.86
N GLN A 232 23.88 -16.82 11.88
CA GLN A 232 23.95 -18.28 11.92
C GLN A 232 23.30 -18.84 13.19
N LEU A 233 23.65 -18.32 14.36
CA LEU A 233 23.04 -18.72 15.63
C LEU A 233 21.55 -18.37 15.68
N ALA A 234 21.16 -17.20 15.16
CA ALA A 234 19.77 -16.79 15.09
C ALA A 234 18.93 -17.76 14.23
N ALA A 235 19.44 -18.16 13.06
CA ALA A 235 18.76 -19.12 12.19
C ALA A 235 18.58 -20.50 12.86
N GLN A 236 19.57 -20.97 13.63
CA GLN A 236 19.45 -22.21 14.40
C GLN A 236 18.43 -22.09 15.55
N ALA A 237 18.43 -20.97 16.27
CA ALA A 237 17.46 -20.71 17.31
C ALA A 237 16.02 -20.62 16.76
N LEU A 238 15.85 -20.00 15.59
CA LEU A 238 14.57 -19.93 14.88
C LEU A 238 14.09 -21.32 14.44
N TRP A 239 14.99 -22.18 13.95
CA TRP A 239 14.64 -23.55 13.60
C TRP A 239 14.05 -24.33 14.78
N ILE A 240 14.70 -24.26 15.96
CA ILE A 240 14.19 -24.88 17.18
C ILE A 240 12.84 -24.28 17.59
N THR A 241 12.69 -22.96 17.45
CA THR A 241 11.43 -22.27 17.75
C THR A 241 10.30 -22.74 16.85
N ILE A 242 10.55 -22.92 15.55
CA ILE A 242 9.58 -23.48 14.59
C ILE A 242 9.20 -24.91 14.98
N LEU A 243 10.17 -25.76 15.32
CA LEU A 243 9.91 -27.14 15.76
C LEU A 243 9.09 -27.19 17.06
N ARG A 244 9.32 -26.28 18.01
CA ARG A 244 8.49 -26.19 19.22
C ARG A 244 7.08 -25.71 18.91
N PHE A 245 6.96 -24.67 18.09
CA PHE A 245 5.67 -24.10 17.70
C PHE A 245 4.78 -25.10 16.95
N THR A 246 5.39 -25.96 16.12
CA THR A 246 4.69 -27.02 15.38
C THR A 246 4.43 -28.28 16.22
N GLY A 247 4.94 -28.35 17.45
CA GLY A 247 4.78 -29.48 18.37
C GLY A 247 5.74 -30.65 18.12
N ASP A 248 6.75 -30.46 17.28
CA ASP A 248 7.74 -31.48 16.93
C ASP A 248 8.92 -31.58 17.92
N LEU A 249 9.16 -30.51 18.68
CA LEU A 249 10.02 -30.52 19.85
C LEU A 249 9.25 -30.10 21.10
N PRO A 250 9.57 -30.68 22.28
CA PRO A 250 8.94 -30.29 23.52
C PRO A 250 9.33 -28.86 23.92
N GLU A 251 8.39 -28.15 24.55
CA GLU A 251 8.68 -26.85 25.15
C GLU A 251 9.59 -26.99 26.38
N PRO A 252 10.53 -26.05 26.57
CA PRO A 252 11.33 -25.98 27.79
C PRO A 252 10.45 -25.87 29.04
N ARG A 253 10.86 -26.49 30.14
CA ARG A 253 10.19 -26.30 31.43
C ARG A 253 10.63 -24.98 32.05
N TYR A 254 9.80 -23.95 31.96
CA TYR A 254 10.09 -22.59 32.44
C TYR A 254 9.95 -22.39 33.97
N HIS A 255 10.07 -23.45 34.79
CA HIS A 255 9.74 -23.39 36.23
C HIS A 255 10.69 -22.54 37.09
N THR A 256 11.79 -22.02 36.53
CA THR A 256 12.83 -21.28 37.27
C THR A 256 13.22 -19.95 36.64
N MET A 257 12.47 -19.44 35.65
CA MET A 257 12.81 -18.16 35.00
C MET A 257 11.96 -17.02 35.56
N ASP A 258 12.61 -15.93 35.96
CA ASP A 258 11.96 -14.70 36.39
C ASP A 258 11.08 -14.12 35.27
N ARG A 259 9.96 -13.48 35.65
CA ARG A 259 9.07 -12.82 34.69
C ARG A 259 9.79 -11.63 34.05
N ASP A 260 10.31 -11.86 32.85
CA ASP A 260 10.85 -10.81 32.01
C ASP A 260 9.73 -10.15 31.20
N ASN A 261 9.48 -8.86 31.48
CA ASN A 261 8.48 -8.04 30.78
C ASN A 261 9.06 -7.25 29.60
N THR A 262 10.33 -7.46 29.24
CA THR A 262 10.92 -6.80 28.07
C THR A 262 10.34 -7.38 26.78
N SER A 263 10.06 -6.51 25.80
CA SER A 263 9.44 -6.95 24.54
C SER A 263 10.39 -7.84 23.73
N VAL A 264 9.85 -8.86 23.05
CA VAL A 264 10.64 -9.75 22.17
C VAL A 264 11.38 -8.94 21.11
N MET A 265 10.74 -7.93 20.52
CA MET A 265 11.38 -7.04 19.55
C MET A 265 12.55 -6.26 20.16
N SER A 266 12.44 -5.78 21.41
CA SER A 266 13.55 -5.12 22.10
C SER A 266 14.73 -6.07 22.31
N LYS A 267 14.47 -7.33 22.68
CA LYS A 267 15.52 -8.35 22.82
C LYS A 267 16.21 -8.66 21.50
N VAL A 268 15.44 -8.78 20.41
CA VAL A 268 15.99 -9.01 19.06
C VAL A 268 16.79 -7.80 18.58
N THR A 269 16.32 -6.57 18.77
CA THR A 269 17.09 -5.38 18.37
C THR A 269 18.41 -5.27 19.12
N ALA A 270 18.45 -5.70 20.39
CA ALA A 270 19.68 -5.71 21.18
C ALA A 270 20.75 -6.66 20.61
N THR A 271 20.36 -7.73 19.89
CA THR A 271 21.32 -8.68 19.30
C THR A 271 22.03 -8.14 18.05
N LEU A 272 21.52 -7.06 17.45
CA LEU A 272 22.14 -6.38 16.30
C LEU A 272 23.28 -5.44 16.70
N GLY A 273 23.42 -5.13 18.00
CA GLY A 273 24.47 -4.25 18.50
C GLY A 273 25.86 -4.89 18.42
N ARG A 274 26.89 -4.10 18.08
CA ARG A 274 28.30 -4.57 18.00
C ARG A 274 28.82 -5.24 19.28
N ASN A 275 28.20 -4.96 20.43
CA ASN A 275 28.58 -5.52 21.72
C ASN A 275 27.94 -6.89 22.03
N PHE A 276 26.96 -7.33 21.23
CA PHE A 276 26.26 -8.60 21.44
C PHE A 276 27.20 -9.81 21.33
N ILE A 277 28.18 -9.76 20.43
CA ILE A 277 29.19 -10.83 20.25
C ILE A 277 30.06 -11.03 21.52
N ARG A 278 30.13 -10.01 22.40
CA ARG A 278 30.83 -10.07 23.69
C ARG A 278 29.91 -10.39 24.87
N SER A 279 28.61 -10.56 24.63
CA SER A 279 27.64 -10.80 25.68
C SER A 279 27.75 -12.23 26.21
N LYS A 280 27.39 -12.41 27.49
CA LYS A 280 27.41 -13.71 28.15
C LYS A 280 26.45 -14.68 27.46
N GLU A 281 25.31 -14.19 27.01
CA GLU A 281 24.28 -14.97 26.31
C GLU A 281 24.78 -15.50 24.96
N PHE A 282 25.58 -14.71 24.23
CA PHE A 282 26.18 -15.14 22.97
C PHE A 282 27.23 -16.25 23.19
N GLN A 283 28.06 -16.11 24.24
CA GLN A 283 29.04 -17.13 24.61
C GLN A 283 28.38 -18.42 25.09
N GLU A 284 27.31 -18.32 25.89
CA GLU A 284 26.51 -19.47 26.34
C GLU A 284 25.84 -20.20 25.16
N ALA A 285 25.30 -19.45 24.19
CA ALA A 285 24.72 -20.03 22.97
C ALA A 285 25.75 -20.77 22.10
N GLN A 286 27.01 -20.30 22.08
CA GLN A 286 28.11 -20.98 21.39
C GLN A 286 28.55 -22.26 22.11
N MET A 287 28.53 -22.26 23.44
CA MET A 287 28.93 -23.40 24.29
C MET A 287 27.87 -24.49 24.39
N MET A 288 26.58 -24.15 24.25
CA MET A 288 25.48 -25.11 24.32
C MET A 288 25.36 -26.01 23.09
N GLY A 289 26.18 -25.80 22.04
CA GLY A 289 26.24 -26.69 20.87
C GLY A 289 24.85 -27.03 20.34
N VAL A 290 24.12 -26.00 19.91
CA VAL A 290 22.81 -26.14 19.26
C VAL A 290 22.90 -26.98 17.98
#